data_AF-A0A934TD41-F1
#
_entry.id   AF-A0A934TD41-F1
#
_cell.length_a   1.000
_cell.length_b   1.000
_cell.length_c   1.000
_cell.angle_alpha   90.00
_cell.angle_beta   90.00
_cell.angle_gamma   90.00
#
_symmetry.space_group_name_H-M   'P 1'
#
loop_
_entity.id
_entity.type
_entity.pdbx_description
1 polymer ?
#
loop_
_entity_poly.entity_id
_entity_poly.type
_entity_poly.pdbx_seq_one_letter_code
_entity_poly.pdbx_strand_id
1 'polypeptide(L)'
;MSDIDKKCPLCGKDRQEGETFCSDCQEIAKNAYPEELLSHIEGNETSLPEINESITDETIEESSEAEVTEKGANDDHPVKSNKKSIIFLLAGAVLMVLIGGIGSYILLQNKSAEETEIAYWNKCIVENTPLSYAKYLVQYPEGKYSIEAHNKIMELREDERKEWQQLRNSKNINALFSFLTDHPETPYTREIKQAIDSLCWIEALNQNTADAYKAYIDNVKIGRYIGEYLDIAQQKFDYLSQLKIIEGEELKEVKVLISDFFKALTSVNKKEIQKKTAPILNIFNKSHNQENTAIADSIKTNHKKDRIKSVSYSPQLDSLQVIKDNNNIYFISNMHLNIETNYTTGKTKKTVSGSRAEIELNENKLVRALIINKD
;
A
#
# COMPACT_ATOMS: atom_id res chain seq x y z
N MET A 1 -22.56 1.12 -23.92
CA MET A 1 -22.76 2.36 -23.16
C MET A 1 -24.06 2.26 -22.40
N SER A 2 -24.02 1.73 -21.19
CA SER A 2 -25.19 1.66 -20.30
C SER A 2 -25.44 3.03 -19.66
N ASP A 3 -26.71 3.38 -19.45
CA ASP A 3 -27.21 4.62 -18.80
C ASP A 3 -26.66 4.92 -17.38
N ILE A 4 -25.74 4.09 -16.87
CA ILE A 4 -25.14 4.17 -15.53
C ILE A 4 -24.06 5.27 -15.47
N ASP A 5 -23.40 5.60 -16.58
CA ASP A 5 -22.27 6.57 -16.61
C ASP A 5 -22.68 8.03 -16.42
N LYS A 6 -23.98 8.34 -16.45
CA LYS A 6 -24.48 9.73 -16.29
C LYS A 6 -25.00 10.02 -14.89
N LYS A 7 -25.03 9.05 -13.98
CA LYS A 7 -25.66 9.20 -12.66
C LYS A 7 -24.63 9.53 -11.59
N CYS A 8 -24.94 10.49 -10.73
CA CYS A 8 -24.10 10.95 -9.62
C CYS A 8 -23.98 9.86 -8.55
N PRO A 9 -22.76 9.46 -8.12
CA PRO A 9 -22.59 8.38 -7.14
C PRO A 9 -23.05 8.76 -5.72
N LEU A 10 -23.26 10.05 -5.45
CA LEU A 10 -23.81 10.54 -4.19
C LEU A 10 -25.34 10.54 -4.16
N CYS A 11 -26.00 10.96 -5.25
CA CYS A 11 -27.43 11.30 -5.25
C CYS A 11 -28.28 10.60 -6.32
N GLY A 12 -27.66 9.91 -7.27
CA GLY A 12 -28.35 9.28 -8.39
C GLY A 12 -28.96 10.24 -9.41
N LYS A 13 -28.75 11.57 -9.32
CA LYS A 13 -29.16 12.54 -10.36
C LYS A 13 -28.22 12.53 -11.56
N ASP A 14 -28.67 13.05 -12.69
CA ASP A 14 -27.82 13.21 -13.88
C ASP A 14 -26.70 14.24 -13.63
N ARG A 15 -25.50 13.92 -14.12
CA ARG A 15 -24.30 14.76 -14.08
C ARG A 15 -24.07 15.42 -15.44
N GLN A 16 -23.35 16.53 -15.45
CA GLN A 16 -22.82 17.09 -16.69
C GLN A 16 -21.72 16.17 -17.23
N GLU A 17 -21.58 16.12 -18.55
CA GLU A 17 -20.62 15.27 -19.24
C GLU A 17 -19.18 15.66 -18.83
N GLY A 18 -18.45 14.74 -18.20
CA GLY A 18 -17.09 14.98 -17.66
C GLY A 18 -17.01 15.35 -16.17
N GLU A 19 -18.13 15.45 -15.44
CA GLU A 19 -18.11 15.70 -13.99
C GLU A 19 -18.33 14.43 -13.16
N THR A 20 -17.61 14.26 -12.04
CA THR A 20 -17.77 13.09 -11.14
C THR A 20 -18.98 13.19 -10.20
N PHE A 21 -19.41 14.40 -9.82
CA PHE A 21 -20.60 14.66 -9.00
C PHE A 21 -21.46 15.76 -9.64
N CYS A 22 -22.78 15.72 -9.46
CA CYS A 22 -23.66 16.80 -9.94
C CYS A 22 -23.42 18.09 -9.15
N SER A 23 -23.81 19.24 -9.72
CA SER A 23 -23.59 20.58 -9.13
C SER A 23 -24.00 20.66 -7.64
N ASP A 24 -25.17 20.13 -7.26
CA ASP A 24 -25.65 20.11 -5.86
C ASP A 24 -24.75 19.31 -4.89
N CYS A 25 -24.03 18.31 -5.40
CA CYS A 25 -23.24 17.38 -4.60
C CYS A 25 -21.76 17.72 -4.58
N GLN A 26 -21.30 18.71 -5.34
CA GLN A 26 -19.88 19.06 -5.43
C GLN A 26 -19.33 19.62 -4.10
N GLU A 27 -20.09 20.44 -3.40
CA GLU A 27 -19.68 20.99 -2.10
C GLU A 27 -19.68 19.92 -1.00
N ILE A 28 -20.67 19.04 -1.00
CA ILE A 28 -20.74 17.88 -0.11
C ILE A 28 -19.57 16.95 -0.41
N ALA A 29 -19.27 16.69 -1.68
CA ALA A 29 -18.16 15.86 -2.09
C ALA A 29 -16.80 16.42 -1.69
N LYS A 30 -16.56 17.74 -1.80
CA LYS A 30 -15.30 18.36 -1.37
C LYS A 30 -15.04 18.24 0.14
N ASN A 31 -16.11 18.17 0.93
CA ASN A 31 -16.03 18.05 2.38
C ASN A 31 -16.13 16.59 2.87
N ALA A 32 -16.72 15.70 2.07
CA ALA A 32 -16.88 14.27 2.36
C ALA A 32 -15.79 13.40 1.72
N TYR A 33 -15.12 13.86 0.66
CA TYR A 33 -14.10 13.12 -0.10
C TYR A 33 -12.91 14.02 -0.50
N PRO A 34 -11.71 13.46 -0.65
CA PRO A 34 -10.58 14.16 -1.28
C PRO A 34 -10.71 14.26 -2.80
N GLU A 35 -9.98 15.22 -3.36
CA GLU A 35 -9.79 15.47 -4.80
C GLU A 35 -9.28 14.26 -5.62
N GLU A 36 -8.77 13.19 -4.99
CA GLU A 36 -8.25 11.98 -5.65
C GLU A 36 -9.22 10.79 -5.67
N LEU A 37 -10.27 10.74 -4.83
CA LEU A 37 -11.33 9.73 -5.01
C LEU A 37 -12.17 10.06 -6.27
N LEU A 38 -12.15 11.34 -6.66
CA LEU A 38 -12.76 11.90 -7.84
C LEU A 38 -12.12 11.43 -9.17
N SER A 39 -10.83 11.07 -9.15
CA SER A 39 -10.09 10.58 -10.33
C SER A 39 -10.10 9.06 -10.47
N HIS A 40 -10.42 8.30 -9.40
CA HIS A 40 -10.43 6.83 -9.43
C HIS A 40 -11.78 6.20 -9.86
N ILE A 41 -12.84 6.99 -10.05
CA ILE A 41 -14.11 6.49 -10.62
C ILE A 41 -14.00 6.30 -12.14
N GLU A 42 -12.99 6.88 -12.80
CA GLU A 42 -12.76 6.73 -14.25
C GLU A 42 -12.21 5.35 -14.66
N GLY A 43 -11.94 4.42 -13.71
CA GLY A 43 -11.02 3.31 -13.98
C GLY A 43 -11.42 1.88 -13.60
N ASN A 44 -12.60 1.58 -13.03
CA ASN A 44 -12.89 0.19 -12.66
C ASN A 44 -14.39 -0.17 -12.71
N GLU A 45 -14.82 -0.76 -13.83
CA GLU A 45 -16.02 -1.59 -13.89
C GLU A 45 -15.76 -2.86 -13.07
N THR A 46 -16.57 -3.15 -12.04
CA THR A 46 -17.14 -4.49 -11.76
C THR A 46 -18.10 -4.44 -10.55
N SER A 47 -19.35 -4.77 -10.87
CA SER A 47 -20.53 -5.17 -10.10
C SER A 47 -20.44 -5.51 -8.59
N LEU A 48 -21.47 -5.12 -7.84
CA LEU A 48 -22.14 -5.92 -6.79
C LEU A 48 -23.55 -5.34 -6.47
N PRO A 49 -24.47 -6.06 -5.78
CA PRO A 49 -25.52 -6.92 -6.31
C PRO A 49 -26.96 -6.34 -6.19
N GLU A 50 -27.87 -6.81 -7.05
CA GLU A 50 -29.31 -6.52 -7.01
C GLU A 50 -29.97 -7.08 -5.75
N ILE A 51 -30.67 -6.21 -5.00
CA ILE A 51 -31.60 -6.61 -3.94
C ILE A 51 -32.99 -6.70 -4.55
N ASN A 52 -33.50 -7.93 -4.57
CA ASN A 52 -34.80 -8.34 -5.03
C ASN A 52 -35.79 -8.16 -3.87
N GLU A 53 -36.74 -7.23 -3.97
CA GLU A 53 -37.88 -7.15 -3.03
C GLU A 53 -39.16 -7.62 -3.73
N SER A 54 -39.60 -8.80 -3.30
CA SER A 54 -40.88 -9.40 -3.65
C SER A 54 -42.01 -8.62 -3.00
N ILE A 55 -42.95 -8.14 -3.80
CA ILE A 55 -44.26 -7.68 -3.33
C ILE A 55 -45.15 -8.93 -3.23
N THR A 56 -45.56 -9.28 -2.01
CA THR A 56 -46.65 -10.22 -1.76
C THR A 56 -47.98 -9.48 -1.87
N ASP A 57 -48.74 -9.86 -2.88
CA ASP A 57 -50.14 -9.51 -3.10
C ASP A 57 -51.02 -10.29 -2.10
N GLU A 58 -51.86 -9.59 -1.33
CA GLU A 58 -53.02 -10.21 -0.67
C GLU A 58 -54.29 -9.62 -1.30
N THR A 59 -54.99 -10.48 -2.02
CA THR A 59 -56.30 -10.28 -2.64
C THR A 59 -57.39 -10.83 -1.71
N ILE A 60 -58.45 -10.07 -1.43
CA ILE A 60 -59.82 -10.55 -1.09
C ILE A 60 -60.76 -9.45 -1.62
N GLU A 61 -61.44 -9.66 -2.76
CA GLU A 61 -62.85 -10.11 -2.90
C GLU A 61 -63.87 -9.17 -2.22
N GLU A 62 -65.05 -8.82 -2.74
CA GLU A 62 -65.76 -8.98 -4.01
C GLU A 62 -67.09 -8.21 -3.85
N SER A 63 -67.85 -8.10 -4.94
CA SER A 63 -69.27 -7.71 -5.12
C SER A 63 -69.54 -6.22 -5.39
N SER A 64 -69.86 -5.79 -6.62
CA SER A 64 -70.97 -6.13 -7.53
C SER A 64 -72.33 -5.73 -6.96
N GLU A 65 -72.96 -4.67 -7.49
CA GLU A 65 -74.00 -4.79 -8.53
C GLU A 65 -74.63 -3.42 -8.85
N ALA A 66 -74.93 -3.23 -10.12
CA ALA A 66 -75.75 -2.15 -10.66
C ALA A 66 -76.75 -2.78 -11.62
N GLU A 67 -78.04 -2.47 -11.47
CA GLU A 67 -79.11 -2.52 -12.48
C GLU A 67 -80.35 -1.81 -11.88
N VAL A 68 -81.35 -1.26 -12.58
CA VAL A 68 -81.52 -0.53 -13.85
C VAL A 68 -83.01 -0.10 -13.88
N THR A 69 -83.31 1.13 -14.33
CA THR A 69 -84.62 1.69 -14.82
C THR A 69 -85.83 1.76 -13.85
N GLU A 70 -86.79 2.69 -13.94
CA GLU A 70 -87.54 3.19 -15.11
C GLU A 70 -88.26 4.56 -14.83
N LYS A 71 -88.81 5.16 -15.90
CA LYS A 71 -89.43 6.50 -16.04
C LYS A 71 -90.80 6.70 -15.35
N GLY A 72 -91.13 7.97 -15.08
CA GLY A 72 -92.52 8.46 -14.90
C GLY A 72 -92.59 10.00 -14.86
N ALA A 73 -93.61 10.60 -15.47
CA ALA A 73 -93.66 11.98 -15.97
C ALA A 73 -94.31 13.04 -15.04
N ASN A 74 -93.97 14.31 -15.31
CA ASN A 74 -94.65 15.62 -15.12
C ASN A 74 -95.64 15.84 -13.96
N ASP A 75 -95.49 16.94 -13.20
CA ASP A 75 -96.10 18.25 -13.53
C ASP A 75 -95.67 19.37 -12.55
N ASP A 76 -96.01 20.60 -12.94
CA ASP A 76 -95.33 21.87 -12.70
C ASP A 76 -95.76 22.68 -11.45
N HIS A 77 -94.92 23.70 -11.14
CA HIS A 77 -95.21 25.01 -10.51
C HIS A 77 -94.91 25.33 -9.02
N PRO A 78 -94.53 26.60 -8.71
CA PRO A 78 -93.36 26.92 -7.87
C PRO A 78 -93.70 27.67 -6.57
N VAL A 79 -92.81 27.61 -5.56
CA VAL A 79 -92.84 28.52 -4.40
C VAL A 79 -91.43 29.00 -4.03
N LYS A 80 -91.29 30.33 -3.92
CA LYS A 80 -90.08 31.10 -3.61
C LYS A 80 -89.85 31.15 -2.08
N SER A 81 -88.64 30.85 -1.59
CA SER A 81 -88.14 31.40 -0.32
C SER A 81 -86.59 31.51 -0.30
N ASN A 82 -86.08 32.45 0.48
CA ASN A 82 -84.71 33.03 0.45
C ASN A 82 -83.56 32.01 0.62
N LYS A 83 -83.01 31.55 -0.51
CA LYS A 83 -81.88 30.59 -0.59
C LYS A 83 -80.47 31.20 -0.42
N LYS A 84 -80.30 32.51 -0.34
CA LYS A 84 -78.95 33.10 -0.44
C LYS A 84 -78.08 32.86 0.81
N SER A 85 -78.62 32.79 2.02
CA SER A 85 -77.81 32.65 3.25
C SER A 85 -77.41 31.20 3.58
N ILE A 86 -78.24 30.20 3.24
CA ILE A 86 -77.93 28.77 3.45
C ILE A 86 -76.89 28.27 2.43
N ILE A 87 -76.92 28.78 1.20
CA ILE A 87 -75.93 28.44 0.17
C ILE A 87 -74.53 28.95 0.54
N PHE A 88 -74.41 30.15 1.13
CA PHE A 88 -73.12 30.63 1.64
C PHE A 88 -72.60 29.81 2.83
N LEU A 89 -73.49 29.34 3.71
CA LEU A 89 -73.13 28.51 4.86
C LEU A 89 -72.68 27.10 4.42
N LEU A 90 -73.38 26.49 3.46
CA LEU A 90 -73.00 25.20 2.86
C LEU A 90 -71.72 25.31 2.02
N ALA A 91 -71.55 26.38 1.23
CA ALA A 91 -70.32 26.61 0.47
C ALA A 91 -69.11 26.83 1.40
N GLY A 92 -69.30 27.56 2.51
CA GLY A 92 -68.26 27.72 3.54
C GLY A 92 -67.90 26.41 4.25
N ALA A 93 -68.90 25.56 4.55
CA ALA A 93 -68.67 24.25 5.16
C ALA A 93 -67.91 23.30 4.21
N VAL A 94 -68.25 23.28 2.92
CA VAL A 94 -67.52 22.51 1.90
C VAL A 94 -66.08 23.03 1.74
N LEU A 95 -65.87 24.35 1.75
CA LEU A 95 -64.52 24.93 1.70
C LEU A 95 -63.68 24.55 2.92
N MET A 96 -64.27 24.52 4.13
CA MET A 96 -63.57 24.10 5.35
C MET A 96 -63.20 22.61 5.34
N VAL A 97 -64.05 21.74 4.77
CA VAL A 97 -63.73 20.32 4.58
C VAL A 97 -62.65 20.12 3.52
N LEU A 98 -62.64 20.93 2.45
CA LEU A 98 -61.59 20.89 1.43
C LEU A 98 -60.25 21.40 1.97
N ILE A 99 -60.24 22.50 2.73
CA ILE A 99 -59.03 23.03 3.38
C ILE A 99 -58.53 22.06 4.46
N GLY A 100 -59.44 21.49 5.27
CA GLY A 100 -59.12 20.49 6.27
C GLY A 100 -58.61 19.17 5.65
N GLY A 101 -59.18 18.75 4.52
CA GLY A 101 -58.75 17.57 3.77
C GLY A 101 -57.37 17.76 3.12
N ILE A 102 -57.12 18.91 2.49
CA ILE A 102 -55.80 19.29 1.95
C ILE A 102 -54.77 19.40 3.08
N GLY A 103 -55.13 20.04 4.20
CA GLY A 103 -54.28 20.12 5.39
C GLY A 103 -53.98 18.74 5.98
N SER A 104 -54.98 17.86 6.13
CA SER A 104 -54.81 16.49 6.62
C SER A 104 -53.96 15.64 5.67
N TYR A 105 -54.11 15.83 4.36
CA TYR A 105 -53.32 15.13 3.34
C TYR A 105 -51.84 15.56 3.34
N ILE A 106 -51.58 16.88 3.44
CA ILE A 106 -50.22 17.42 3.60
C ILE A 106 -49.59 16.92 4.91
N LEU A 107 -50.34 16.87 6.01
CA LEU A 107 -49.86 16.34 7.29
C LEU A 107 -49.53 14.84 7.22
N LEU A 108 -50.34 14.03 6.51
CA LEU A 108 -50.06 12.60 6.32
C LEU A 108 -48.80 12.37 5.48
N GLN A 109 -48.63 13.12 4.37
CA GLN A 109 -47.41 13.03 3.56
C GLN A 109 -46.17 13.43 4.36
N ASN A 110 -46.23 14.56 5.09
CA ASN A 110 -45.11 15.03 5.90
C ASN A 110 -44.73 14.03 7.00
N LYS A 111 -45.71 13.34 7.60
CA LYS A 111 -45.43 12.32 8.62
C LYS A 111 -44.71 11.10 8.03
N SER A 112 -45.13 10.63 6.85
CA SER A 112 -44.43 9.53 6.17
C SER A 112 -43.01 9.91 5.75
N ALA A 113 -42.80 11.15 5.30
CA ALA A 113 -41.48 11.67 4.97
C ALA A 113 -40.57 11.76 6.20
N GLU A 114 -41.08 12.26 7.33
CA GLU A 114 -40.32 12.33 8.59
C GLU A 114 -39.94 10.93 9.11
N GLU A 115 -40.85 9.95 9.05
CA GLU A 115 -40.54 8.57 9.47
C GLU A 115 -39.44 7.94 8.60
N THR A 116 -39.46 8.16 7.29
CA THR A 116 -38.40 7.68 6.39
C THR A 116 -37.05 8.37 6.61
N GLU A 117 -37.05 9.68 6.87
CA GLU A 117 -35.85 10.45 7.19
C GLU A 117 -35.22 9.98 8.50
N ILE A 118 -36.02 9.78 9.55
CA ILE A 118 -35.57 9.27 10.85
C ILE A 118 -34.94 7.88 10.68
N ALA A 119 -35.55 6.98 9.90
CA ALA A 119 -35.00 5.66 9.63
C ALA A 119 -33.64 5.75 8.91
N TYR A 120 -33.51 6.64 7.92
CA TYR A 120 -32.24 6.87 7.21
C TYR A 120 -31.18 7.44 8.15
N TRP A 121 -31.54 8.44 8.97
CA TRP A 121 -30.64 9.03 9.96
C TRP A 121 -30.13 8.01 10.98
N ASN A 122 -31.01 7.13 11.48
CA ASN A 122 -30.61 6.05 12.39
C ASN A 122 -29.61 5.10 11.75
N LYS A 123 -29.76 4.82 10.44
CA LYS A 123 -28.75 4.05 9.69
C LYS A 123 -27.42 4.79 9.64
N CYS A 124 -27.42 6.11 9.41
CA CYS A 124 -26.19 6.91 9.44
C CYS A 124 -25.49 6.87 10.79
N ILE A 125 -26.25 6.91 11.91
CA ILE A 125 -25.70 6.76 13.26
C ILE A 125 -25.07 5.38 13.46
N VAL A 126 -25.71 4.32 12.96
CA VAL A 126 -25.19 2.95 13.08
C VAL A 126 -23.90 2.78 12.28
N GLU A 127 -23.86 3.30 11.04
CA GLU A 127 -22.67 3.24 10.19
C GLU A 127 -21.56 4.18 10.70
N ASN A 128 -21.94 5.35 11.22
CA ASN A 128 -21.07 6.38 11.78
C ASN A 128 -19.83 6.72 10.93
N THR A 129 -20.00 6.85 9.61
CA THR A 129 -18.92 7.22 8.69
C THR A 129 -19.18 8.58 8.06
N PRO A 130 -18.14 9.33 7.67
CA PRO A 130 -18.32 10.56 6.90
C PRO A 130 -19.19 10.35 5.65
N LEU A 131 -19.07 9.18 4.99
CA LEU A 131 -19.90 8.84 3.83
C LEU A 131 -21.38 8.65 4.16
N SER A 132 -21.71 7.95 5.25
CA SER A 132 -23.13 7.71 5.60
C SER A 132 -23.86 9.03 5.83
N TYR A 133 -23.22 9.96 6.53
CA TYR A 133 -23.74 11.31 6.77
C TYR A 133 -23.75 12.18 5.50
N ALA A 134 -22.75 12.05 4.62
CA ALA A 134 -22.75 12.78 3.35
C ALA A 134 -23.89 12.33 2.43
N LYS A 135 -24.18 11.02 2.37
CA LYS A 135 -25.35 10.49 1.64
C LYS A 135 -26.66 11.01 2.23
N TYR A 136 -26.75 11.14 3.55
CA TYR A 136 -27.91 11.77 4.20
C TYR A 136 -28.09 13.23 3.76
N LEU A 137 -27.03 14.04 3.76
CA LEU A 137 -27.10 15.45 3.32
C LEU A 137 -27.54 15.61 1.87
N VAL A 138 -27.21 14.62 1.05
CA VAL A 138 -27.61 14.59 -0.35
C VAL A 138 -29.10 14.26 -0.50
N GLN A 139 -29.59 13.29 0.27
CA GLN A 139 -30.98 12.85 0.24
C GLN A 139 -31.92 13.85 0.93
N TYR A 140 -31.45 14.48 2.01
CA TYR A 140 -32.20 15.39 2.88
C TYR A 140 -31.39 16.69 3.12
N PRO A 141 -31.21 17.54 2.08
CA PRO A 141 -30.34 18.73 2.17
C PRO A 141 -30.79 19.76 3.20
N GLU A 142 -32.10 19.91 3.37
CA GLU A 142 -32.72 20.75 4.41
C GLU A 142 -33.37 19.88 5.51
N GLY A 143 -32.91 18.63 5.63
CA GLY A 143 -33.43 17.66 6.60
C GLY A 143 -33.25 18.11 8.04
N LYS A 144 -34.06 17.54 8.93
CA LYS A 144 -34.06 17.79 10.37
C LYS A 144 -32.68 17.59 11.00
N TYR A 145 -31.89 16.65 10.48
CA TYR A 145 -30.57 16.29 10.97
C TYR A 145 -29.43 16.83 10.09
N SER A 146 -29.70 17.71 9.13
CA SER A 146 -28.69 18.26 8.20
C SER A 146 -27.50 18.91 8.92
N ILE A 147 -27.77 19.77 9.90
CA ILE A 147 -26.71 20.41 10.71
C ILE A 147 -25.91 19.37 11.50
N GLU A 148 -26.59 18.36 12.06
CA GLU A 148 -25.96 17.30 12.85
C GLU A 148 -25.07 16.41 11.98
N ALA A 149 -25.56 16.01 10.80
CA ALA A 149 -24.81 15.26 9.79
C ALA A 149 -23.54 16.02 9.38
N HIS A 150 -23.64 17.32 9.12
CA HIS A 150 -22.48 18.15 8.78
C HIS A 150 -21.45 18.19 9.91
N ASN A 151 -21.90 18.41 11.15
CA ASN A 151 -21.02 18.41 12.33
C ASN A 151 -20.34 17.05 12.54
N LYS A 152 -21.06 15.94 12.33
CA LYS A 152 -20.53 14.59 12.44
C LYS A 152 -19.44 14.31 11.41
N ILE A 153 -19.61 14.76 10.17
CA ILE A 153 -18.57 14.66 9.13
C ILE A 153 -17.31 15.40 9.58
N MET A 154 -17.46 16.64 10.06
CA MET A 154 -16.33 17.47 10.49
C MET A 154 -15.59 16.88 11.70
N GLU A 155 -16.33 16.36 12.69
CA GLU A 155 -15.79 15.69 13.88
C GLU A 155 -14.95 14.47 13.48
N LEU A 156 -15.54 13.55 12.71
CA LEU A 156 -14.88 12.30 12.29
C LEU A 156 -13.63 12.57 11.44
N ARG A 157 -13.70 13.52 10.50
CA ARG A 157 -12.56 13.88 9.64
C ARG A 157 -11.44 14.58 10.40
N GLU A 158 -11.77 15.37 11.43
CA GLU A 158 -10.76 16.02 12.26
C GLU A 158 -10.02 15.00 13.14
N ASP A 159 -10.73 14.02 13.69
CA ASP A 159 -10.12 12.96 14.50
C ASP A 159 -9.25 12.01 13.64
N GLU A 160 -9.74 11.61 12.46
CA GLU A 160 -8.94 10.89 11.47
C GLU A 160 -7.66 11.65 11.10
N ARG A 161 -7.76 12.96 10.86
CA ARG A 161 -6.59 13.81 10.53
C ARG A 161 -5.57 13.80 11.66
N LYS A 162 -6.00 13.93 12.92
CA LYS A 162 -5.09 13.92 14.07
C LYS A 162 -4.38 12.57 14.19
N GLU A 163 -5.09 11.48 13.99
CA GLU A 163 -4.51 10.14 13.98
C GLU A 163 -3.47 9.99 12.85
N TRP A 164 -3.82 10.40 11.62
CA TRP A 164 -2.87 10.38 10.51
C TRP A 164 -1.63 11.25 10.77
N GLN A 165 -1.79 12.43 11.36
CA GLN A 165 -0.67 13.32 11.70
C GLN A 165 0.34 12.67 12.67
N GLN A 166 -0.12 11.77 13.53
CA GLN A 166 0.76 11.00 14.42
C GLN A 166 1.44 9.85 13.65
N LEU A 167 0.74 9.22 12.71
CA LEU A 167 1.24 8.07 11.95
C LEU A 167 2.13 8.43 10.75
N ARG A 168 1.99 9.60 10.13
CA ARG A 168 2.67 9.96 8.86
C ARG A 168 4.20 9.84 8.85
N ASN A 169 4.83 9.93 10.02
CA ASN A 169 6.28 9.80 10.17
C ASN A 169 6.68 8.46 10.83
N SER A 170 5.70 7.59 11.10
CA SER A 170 5.91 6.28 11.69
C SER A 170 6.60 5.35 10.70
N LYS A 171 7.52 4.54 11.22
CA LYS A 171 8.12 3.42 10.47
C LYS A 171 7.39 2.10 10.75
N ASN A 172 6.28 2.14 11.49
CA ASN A 172 5.50 0.96 11.83
C ASN A 172 4.51 0.62 10.71
N ILE A 173 4.93 -0.31 9.83
CA ILE A 173 4.12 -0.79 8.70
C ILE A 173 2.75 -1.33 9.15
N ASN A 174 2.68 -2.04 10.29
CA ASN A 174 1.42 -2.60 10.79
C ASN A 174 0.44 -1.50 11.22
N ALA A 175 0.93 -0.41 11.80
CA ALA A 175 0.09 0.75 12.16
C ALA A 175 -0.51 1.41 10.92
N LEU A 176 0.27 1.54 9.84
CA LEU A 176 -0.20 2.08 8.56
C LEU A 176 -1.28 1.19 7.91
N PHE A 177 -1.10 -0.14 7.96
CA PHE A 177 -2.15 -1.07 7.51
C PHE A 177 -3.41 -1.02 8.37
N SER A 178 -3.27 -0.88 9.69
CA SER A 178 -4.40 -0.79 10.60
C SER A 178 -5.21 0.47 10.29
N PHE A 179 -4.54 1.60 10.09
CA PHE A 179 -5.20 2.85 9.69
C PHE A 179 -6.01 2.73 8.40
N LEU A 180 -5.49 2.05 7.36
CA LEU A 180 -6.27 1.79 6.13
C LEU A 180 -7.46 0.86 6.35
N THR A 181 -7.39 -0.01 7.34
CA THR A 181 -8.47 -0.94 7.69
C THR A 181 -9.56 -0.21 8.48
N ASP A 182 -9.16 0.64 9.41
CA ASP A 182 -10.06 1.41 10.27
C ASP A 182 -10.71 2.58 9.51
N HIS A 183 -10.01 3.15 8.52
CA HIS A 183 -10.46 4.26 7.68
C HIS A 183 -10.42 3.90 6.18
N PRO A 184 -11.31 3.01 5.69
CA PRO A 184 -11.26 2.52 4.30
C PRO A 184 -11.50 3.60 3.24
N GLU A 185 -12.07 4.74 3.63
CA GLU A 185 -12.36 5.90 2.78
C GLU A 185 -11.47 7.11 3.12
N THR A 186 -10.29 6.83 3.66
CA THR A 186 -9.32 7.86 4.02
C THR A 186 -8.76 8.57 2.79
N PRO A 187 -8.62 9.91 2.83
CA PRO A 187 -7.97 10.63 1.76
C PRO A 187 -6.48 10.38 1.64
N TYR A 188 -5.86 9.79 2.66
CA TYR A 188 -4.42 9.55 2.71
C TYR A 188 -4.04 8.19 2.11
N THR A 189 -4.96 7.51 1.43
CA THR A 189 -4.76 6.14 0.95
C THR A 189 -3.52 6.00 0.07
N ARG A 190 -3.32 6.93 -0.87
CA ARG A 190 -2.18 6.89 -1.79
C ARG A 190 -0.86 7.08 -1.03
N GLU A 191 -0.78 8.10 -0.18
CA GLU A 191 0.39 8.41 0.63
C GLU A 191 0.75 7.26 1.56
N ILE A 192 -0.24 6.66 2.22
CA ILE A 192 -0.03 5.55 3.14
C ILE A 192 0.47 4.32 2.38
N LYS A 193 -0.15 3.97 1.25
CA LYS A 193 0.29 2.84 0.42
C LYS A 193 1.70 3.05 -0.13
N GLN A 194 2.07 4.27 -0.52
CA GLN A 194 3.44 4.62 -0.91
C GLN A 194 4.42 4.44 0.25
N ALA A 195 4.08 4.95 1.44
CA ALA A 195 4.92 4.78 2.62
C ALA A 195 5.11 3.31 2.99
N ILE A 196 4.05 2.50 2.94
CA ILE A 196 4.11 1.05 3.15
C ILE A 196 5.05 0.39 2.14
N ASP A 197 4.91 0.69 0.85
CA ASP A 197 5.74 0.13 -0.21
C ASP A 197 7.22 0.43 0.00
N SER A 198 7.57 1.71 0.23
CA SER A 198 8.95 2.13 0.50
C SER A 198 9.52 1.50 1.78
N LEU A 199 8.75 1.41 2.87
CA LEU A 199 9.20 0.80 4.12
C LEU A 199 9.43 -0.71 3.96
N CYS A 200 8.54 -1.41 3.25
CA CYS A 200 8.70 -2.84 2.97
C CYS A 200 9.90 -3.10 2.06
N TRP A 201 10.14 -2.23 1.08
CA TRP A 201 11.34 -2.29 0.25
C TRP A 201 12.62 -2.08 1.05
N ILE A 202 12.65 -1.10 1.96
CA ILE A 202 13.79 -0.88 2.87
C ILE A 202 14.04 -2.13 3.74
N GLU A 203 12.99 -2.78 4.23
CA GLU A 203 13.12 -4.02 4.99
C GLU A 203 13.72 -5.15 4.13
N ALA A 204 13.28 -5.28 2.88
CA ALA A 204 13.86 -6.24 1.94
C ALA A 204 15.34 -5.93 1.62
N LEU A 205 15.70 -4.65 1.48
CA LEU A 205 17.09 -4.21 1.32
C LEU A 205 17.97 -4.51 2.55
N ASN A 206 17.42 -4.35 3.75
CA ASN A 206 18.15 -4.63 4.99
C ASN A 206 18.42 -6.13 5.17
N GLN A 207 17.44 -6.97 4.85
CA GLN A 207 17.60 -8.42 4.90
C GLN A 207 18.49 -8.93 3.76
N ASN A 208 18.36 -8.35 2.56
CA ASN A 208 19.14 -8.64 1.37
C ASN A 208 19.24 -10.16 1.07
N THR A 209 18.11 -10.87 1.20
CA THR A 209 17.99 -12.29 0.89
C THR A 209 17.04 -12.50 -0.28
N ALA A 210 17.18 -13.62 -0.98
CA ALA A 210 16.23 -14.02 -2.02
C ALA A 210 14.80 -14.06 -1.46
N ASP A 211 14.61 -14.65 -0.27
CA ASP A 211 13.30 -14.76 0.38
C ASP A 211 12.66 -13.39 0.68
N ALA A 212 13.44 -12.41 1.15
CA ALA A 212 12.93 -11.07 1.45
C ALA A 212 12.45 -10.35 0.18
N TYR A 213 13.22 -10.42 -0.91
CA TYR A 213 12.80 -9.87 -2.20
C TYR A 213 11.61 -10.63 -2.78
N LYS A 214 11.57 -11.95 -2.62
CA LYS A 214 10.42 -12.77 -3.03
C LYS A 214 9.15 -12.36 -2.30
N ALA A 215 9.23 -12.17 -0.98
CA ALA A 215 8.12 -11.71 -0.18
C ALA A 215 7.61 -10.33 -0.65
N TYR A 216 8.51 -9.39 -0.96
CA TYR A 216 8.11 -8.10 -1.54
C TYR A 216 7.35 -8.29 -2.86
N ILE A 217 7.92 -9.06 -3.80
CA ILE A 217 7.31 -9.34 -5.11
C ILE A 217 5.91 -9.97 -4.96
N ASP A 218 5.76 -10.94 -4.07
CA ASP A 218 4.49 -11.64 -3.90
C ASP A 218 3.42 -10.74 -3.24
N ASN A 219 3.81 -9.82 -2.36
CA ASN A 219 2.90 -8.81 -1.81
C ASN A 219 2.45 -7.77 -2.86
N VAL A 220 3.29 -7.45 -3.84
CA VAL A 220 2.90 -6.64 -5.01
C VAL A 220 1.85 -7.39 -5.85
N LYS A 221 2.06 -8.69 -6.12
CA LYS A 221 1.13 -9.50 -6.92
C LYS A 221 -0.28 -9.59 -6.35
N ILE A 222 -0.39 -9.65 -5.02
CA ILE A 222 -1.69 -9.67 -4.34
C ILE A 222 -2.27 -8.26 -4.10
N GLY A 223 -1.65 -7.21 -4.63
CA GLY A 223 -2.12 -5.83 -4.53
C GLY A 223 -1.94 -5.18 -3.16
N ARG A 224 -1.17 -5.80 -2.25
CA ARG A 224 -0.90 -5.26 -0.92
C ARG A 224 0.07 -4.07 -0.98
N TYR A 225 1.03 -4.13 -1.90
CA TYR A 225 2.03 -3.10 -2.15
C TYR A 225 1.83 -2.48 -3.54
N ILE A 226 2.20 -1.21 -3.72
CA ILE A 226 2.11 -0.52 -5.02
C ILE A 226 3.13 -1.12 -6.01
N GLY A 227 4.29 -1.56 -5.53
CA GLY A 227 5.30 -2.20 -6.37
C GLY A 227 6.21 -1.24 -7.11
N GLU A 228 6.53 -0.07 -6.53
CA GLU A 228 7.46 0.90 -7.12
C GLU A 228 8.85 0.28 -7.39
N TYR A 229 9.22 -0.73 -6.59
CA TYR A 229 10.54 -1.38 -6.66
C TYR A 229 10.49 -2.79 -7.28
N LEU A 230 9.40 -3.15 -7.97
CA LEU A 230 9.19 -4.52 -8.48
C LEU A 230 10.33 -5.02 -9.37
N ASP A 231 10.76 -4.21 -10.34
CA ASP A 231 11.82 -4.60 -11.28
C ASP A 231 13.16 -4.82 -10.58
N ILE A 232 13.49 -3.96 -9.62
CA ILE A 232 14.74 -4.06 -8.86
C ILE A 232 14.67 -5.27 -7.92
N ALA A 233 13.53 -5.49 -7.26
CA ALA A 233 13.30 -6.67 -6.43
C ALA A 233 13.43 -7.96 -7.23
N GLN A 234 12.90 -8.01 -8.46
CA GLN A 234 13.01 -9.17 -9.35
C GLN A 234 14.47 -9.45 -9.72
N GLN A 235 15.23 -8.43 -10.13
CA GLN A 235 16.66 -8.59 -10.43
C GLN A 235 17.46 -9.09 -9.22
N LYS A 236 17.18 -8.55 -8.03
CA LYS A 236 17.82 -8.99 -6.78
C LYS A 236 17.47 -10.43 -6.45
N PHE A 237 16.19 -10.80 -6.56
CA PHE A 237 15.72 -12.16 -6.35
C PHE A 237 16.39 -13.14 -7.32
N ASP A 238 16.40 -12.83 -8.62
CA ASP A 238 16.97 -13.69 -9.66
C ASP A 238 18.46 -13.94 -9.42
N TYR A 239 19.21 -12.92 -9.03
CA TYR A 239 20.63 -13.08 -8.71
C TYR A 239 20.83 -13.92 -7.44
N LEU A 240 20.18 -13.55 -6.33
CA LEU A 240 20.42 -14.18 -5.03
C LEU A 240 19.92 -15.62 -4.95
N SER A 241 18.82 -15.94 -5.66
CA SER A 241 18.26 -17.30 -5.70
C SER A 241 19.15 -18.31 -6.44
N GLN A 242 20.11 -17.82 -7.24
CA GLN A 242 21.07 -18.65 -7.98
C GLN A 242 22.37 -18.91 -7.22
N LEU A 243 22.56 -18.27 -6.06
CA LEU A 243 23.76 -18.46 -5.26
C LEU A 243 23.81 -19.87 -4.67
N LYS A 244 24.97 -20.52 -4.82
CA LYS A 244 25.19 -21.88 -4.37
C LYS A 244 26.26 -21.93 -3.28
N ILE A 245 25.95 -22.57 -2.16
CA ILE A 245 26.95 -22.92 -1.14
C ILE A 245 27.82 -24.07 -1.69
N ILE A 246 29.14 -23.88 -1.65
CA ILE A 246 30.12 -24.84 -2.13
C ILE A 246 30.55 -25.78 -1.00
N GLU A 247 30.44 -27.08 -1.26
CA GLU A 247 30.73 -28.16 -0.32
C GLU A 247 31.55 -29.27 -0.98
N GLY A 248 31.93 -30.28 -0.20
CA GLY A 248 32.59 -31.48 -0.72
C GLY A 248 33.96 -31.21 -1.35
N GLU A 249 34.23 -31.81 -2.51
CA GLU A 249 35.53 -31.74 -3.16
C GLU A 249 35.86 -30.34 -3.71
N GLU A 250 34.88 -29.65 -4.28
CA GLU A 250 35.06 -28.28 -4.78
C GLU A 250 35.46 -27.32 -3.65
N LEU A 251 34.89 -27.49 -2.45
CA LEU A 251 35.30 -26.72 -1.27
C LEU A 251 36.74 -27.02 -0.85
N LYS A 252 37.18 -28.28 -0.89
CA LYS A 252 38.56 -28.64 -0.57
C LYS A 252 39.55 -27.99 -1.54
N GLU A 253 39.23 -28.00 -2.84
CA GLU A 253 40.04 -27.33 -3.85
C GLU A 253 40.18 -25.83 -3.56
N VAL A 254 39.07 -25.15 -3.24
CA VAL A 254 39.09 -23.72 -2.89
C VAL A 254 39.95 -23.48 -1.63
N LYS A 255 39.82 -24.31 -0.59
CA LYS A 255 40.67 -24.21 0.63
C LYS A 255 42.17 -24.30 0.30
N VAL A 256 42.56 -25.22 -0.59
CA VAL A 256 43.96 -25.34 -1.04
C VAL A 256 44.41 -24.09 -1.79
N LEU A 257 43.60 -23.56 -2.71
CA LEU A 257 43.91 -22.34 -3.45
C LEU A 257 44.11 -21.13 -2.55
N ILE A 258 43.25 -20.95 -1.54
CA ILE A 258 43.37 -19.88 -0.55
C ILE A 258 44.64 -20.05 0.29
N SER A 259 44.91 -21.27 0.78
CA SER A 259 46.15 -21.57 1.52
C SER A 259 47.40 -21.20 0.71
N ASP A 260 47.44 -21.61 -0.56
CA ASP A 260 48.58 -21.35 -1.44
C ASP A 260 48.74 -19.87 -1.80
N PHE A 261 47.63 -19.15 -1.99
CA PHE A 261 47.65 -17.71 -2.21
C PHE A 261 48.27 -16.97 -1.02
N PHE A 262 47.86 -17.29 0.23
CA PHE A 262 48.45 -16.66 1.41
C PHE A 262 49.91 -17.04 1.64
N LYS A 263 50.34 -18.28 1.31
CA LYS A 263 51.77 -18.65 1.28
C LYS A 263 52.56 -17.80 0.28
N ALA A 264 51.99 -17.54 -0.90
CA ALA A 264 52.61 -16.68 -1.91
C ALA A 264 52.74 -15.23 -1.42
N LEU A 265 51.73 -14.71 -0.71
CA LEU A 265 51.78 -13.38 -0.07
C LEU A 265 52.83 -13.32 1.05
N THR A 266 52.91 -14.31 1.93
CA THR A 266 53.91 -14.37 3.02
C THR A 266 55.34 -14.41 2.50
N SER A 267 55.58 -15.16 1.42
CA SER A 267 56.89 -15.21 0.77
C SER A 267 57.16 -13.99 -0.15
N VAL A 268 56.16 -13.15 -0.38
CA VAL A 268 56.18 -12.02 -1.33
C VAL A 268 56.75 -12.44 -2.70
N ASN A 269 56.41 -13.65 -3.14
CA ASN A 269 56.93 -14.24 -4.38
C ASN A 269 56.12 -13.75 -5.58
N LYS A 270 56.75 -12.90 -6.41
CA LYS A 270 56.11 -12.28 -7.58
C LYS A 270 55.47 -13.31 -8.54
N LYS A 271 56.17 -14.40 -8.87
CA LYS A 271 55.67 -15.41 -9.82
C LYS A 271 54.50 -16.20 -9.23
N GLU A 272 54.59 -16.59 -7.97
CA GLU A 272 53.52 -17.36 -7.32
C GLU A 272 52.28 -16.50 -7.07
N ILE A 273 52.44 -15.23 -6.69
CA ILE A 273 51.31 -14.30 -6.56
C ILE A 273 50.58 -14.16 -7.91
N GLN A 274 51.31 -13.94 -9.01
CA GLN A 274 50.73 -13.80 -10.35
C GLN A 274 49.97 -15.06 -10.79
N LYS A 275 50.48 -16.26 -10.50
CA LYS A 275 49.81 -17.53 -10.84
C LYS A 275 48.49 -17.74 -10.09
N LYS A 276 48.29 -17.08 -8.95
CA LYS A 276 47.13 -17.27 -8.07
C LYS A 276 46.15 -16.10 -8.14
N THR A 277 46.41 -15.10 -8.97
CA THR A 277 45.61 -13.87 -9.06
C THR A 277 45.19 -13.60 -10.49
N ALA A 278 44.04 -12.94 -10.66
CA ALA A 278 43.61 -12.42 -11.95
C ALA A 278 44.62 -11.38 -12.47
N PRO A 279 44.71 -11.12 -13.79
CA PRO A 279 45.62 -10.11 -14.34
C PRO A 279 45.46 -8.73 -13.69
N ILE A 280 44.21 -8.37 -13.39
CA ILE A 280 43.83 -7.16 -12.67
C ILE A 280 42.96 -7.58 -11.49
N LEU A 281 43.32 -7.11 -10.30
CA LEU A 281 42.50 -7.28 -9.10
C LEU A 281 41.64 -6.03 -8.94
N ASN A 282 40.33 -6.23 -8.86
CA ASN A 282 39.36 -5.16 -8.62
C ASN A 282 39.70 -4.43 -7.31
N ILE A 283 40.04 -5.19 -6.27
CA ILE A 283 40.42 -4.66 -4.96
C ILE A 283 41.59 -5.47 -4.40
N PHE A 284 42.63 -4.78 -3.94
CA PHE A 284 43.69 -5.36 -3.12
C PHE A 284 43.94 -4.46 -1.91
N ASN A 285 43.33 -4.81 -0.78
CA ASN A 285 43.19 -4.01 0.43
C ASN A 285 42.58 -2.64 0.13
N LYS A 286 43.40 -1.58 0.03
CA LYS A 286 42.94 -0.20 -0.25
C LYS A 286 43.10 0.20 -1.72
N SER A 287 43.82 -0.58 -2.50
CA SER A 287 44.06 -0.32 -3.93
C SER A 287 42.93 -0.88 -4.77
N HIS A 288 42.54 -0.15 -5.81
CA HIS A 288 41.52 -0.59 -6.77
C HIS A 288 42.16 -0.81 -8.15
N ASN A 289 41.64 -1.77 -8.91
CA ASN A 289 42.08 -2.09 -10.27
C ASN A 289 43.61 -2.26 -10.41
N GLN A 290 44.22 -2.98 -9.46
CA GLN A 290 45.66 -3.16 -9.40
C GLN A 290 46.11 -4.33 -10.27
N GLU A 291 47.09 -4.11 -11.15
CA GLU A 291 47.73 -5.20 -11.89
C GLU A 291 48.44 -6.18 -10.94
N ASN A 292 48.28 -7.47 -11.19
CA ASN A 292 48.94 -8.50 -10.37
C ASN A 292 50.48 -8.43 -10.42
N THR A 293 51.02 -7.85 -11.48
CA THR A 293 52.46 -7.63 -11.69
C THR A 293 53.06 -6.69 -10.65
N ALA A 294 52.26 -5.77 -10.11
CA ALA A 294 52.67 -4.74 -9.17
C ALA A 294 52.55 -5.17 -7.70
N ILE A 295 51.74 -6.19 -7.38
CA ILE A 295 51.39 -6.55 -5.99
C ILE A 295 52.63 -6.79 -5.11
N ALA A 296 53.55 -7.65 -5.56
CA ALA A 296 54.74 -7.99 -4.78
C ALA A 296 55.61 -6.76 -4.52
N ASP A 297 55.70 -5.84 -5.49
CA ASP A 297 56.50 -4.64 -5.40
C ASP A 297 55.83 -3.59 -4.49
N SER A 298 54.50 -3.49 -4.53
CA SER A 298 53.70 -2.70 -3.57
C SER A 298 53.88 -3.20 -2.13
N ILE A 299 53.81 -4.51 -1.90
CA ILE A 299 54.03 -5.11 -0.56
C ILE A 299 55.42 -4.76 -0.04
N LYS A 300 56.47 -4.97 -0.86
CA LYS A 300 57.86 -4.61 -0.48
C LYS A 300 58.02 -3.13 -0.17
N THR A 301 57.37 -2.27 -0.95
CA THR A 301 57.41 -0.82 -0.75
C THR A 301 56.78 -0.44 0.60
N ASN A 302 55.61 -1.01 0.91
CA ASN A 302 54.93 -0.80 2.19
C ASN A 302 55.76 -1.34 3.37
N HIS A 303 56.35 -2.54 3.22
CA HIS A 303 57.22 -3.11 4.26
C HIS A 303 58.41 -2.20 4.58
N LYS A 304 59.07 -1.64 3.55
CA LYS A 304 60.17 -0.68 3.74
C LYS A 304 59.69 0.59 4.44
N LYS A 305 58.58 1.17 3.98
CA LYS A 305 57.98 2.38 4.56
C LYS A 305 57.66 2.21 6.04
N ASP A 306 57.10 1.07 6.42
CA ASP A 306 56.61 0.79 7.77
C ASP A 306 57.64 0.05 8.65
N ARG A 307 58.89 -0.11 8.17
CA ARG A 307 59.99 -0.81 8.86
C ARG A 307 59.63 -2.26 9.25
N ILE A 308 58.89 -2.94 8.38
CA ILE A 308 58.48 -4.35 8.52
C ILE A 308 59.53 -5.24 7.83
N LYS A 309 60.00 -6.25 8.56
CA LYS A 309 60.89 -7.32 8.06
C LYS A 309 60.11 -8.38 7.29
N SER A 310 58.98 -8.83 7.83
CA SER A 310 58.14 -9.87 7.21
C SER A 310 56.72 -9.84 7.78
N VAL A 311 55.75 -10.28 6.98
CA VAL A 311 54.36 -10.53 7.41
C VAL A 311 53.99 -11.95 7.06
N SER A 312 53.47 -12.71 8.02
CA SER A 312 52.95 -14.06 7.81
C SER A 312 51.43 -14.08 7.96
N TYR A 313 50.77 -14.80 7.06
CA TYR A 313 49.31 -14.90 6.99
C TYR A 313 48.90 -16.34 7.26
N SER A 314 47.99 -16.56 8.21
CA SER A 314 47.51 -17.89 8.60
C SER A 314 45.97 -17.92 8.56
N PRO A 315 45.37 -18.23 7.40
CA PRO A 315 43.92 -18.29 7.24
C PRO A 315 43.33 -19.48 8.02
N GLN A 316 42.19 -19.29 8.66
CA GLN A 316 41.42 -20.35 9.31
C GLN A 316 40.44 -20.94 8.29
N LEU A 317 40.67 -22.20 7.89
CA LEU A 317 39.96 -22.82 6.76
C LEU A 317 38.89 -23.83 7.19
N ASP A 318 38.85 -24.24 8.46
CA ASP A 318 37.94 -25.32 8.90
C ASP A 318 36.47 -24.90 8.78
N SER A 319 36.14 -23.69 9.23
CA SER A 319 34.80 -23.09 9.16
C SER A 319 34.56 -22.24 7.91
N LEU A 320 35.37 -22.41 6.87
CA LEU A 320 35.26 -21.61 5.65
C LEU A 320 33.94 -21.90 4.92
N GLN A 321 33.14 -20.86 4.69
CA GLN A 321 31.99 -20.91 3.79
C GLN A 321 32.34 -20.21 2.49
N VAL A 322 31.98 -20.85 1.38
CA VAL A 322 32.24 -20.34 0.03
C VAL A 322 30.91 -20.35 -0.72
N ILE A 323 30.53 -19.20 -1.24
CA ILE A 323 29.35 -19.02 -2.07
C ILE A 323 29.81 -18.88 -3.51
N LYS A 324 29.07 -19.44 -4.45
CA LYS A 324 29.34 -19.33 -5.89
C LYS A 324 28.12 -18.78 -6.62
N ASP A 325 28.34 -17.85 -7.53
CA ASP A 325 27.28 -17.32 -8.40
C ASP A 325 27.16 -18.07 -9.74
N ASN A 326 26.19 -17.65 -10.55
CA ASN A 326 25.92 -18.21 -11.88
C ASN A 326 27.04 -17.95 -12.91
N ASN A 327 27.89 -16.97 -12.68
CA ASN A 327 29.06 -16.66 -13.49
C ASN A 327 30.30 -17.45 -13.02
N ASN A 328 30.13 -18.39 -12.08
CA ASN A 328 31.20 -19.15 -11.45
C ASN A 328 32.20 -18.30 -10.67
N ILE A 329 31.79 -17.12 -10.18
CA ILE A 329 32.57 -16.32 -9.24
C ILE A 329 32.38 -16.89 -7.84
N TYR A 330 33.47 -17.02 -7.09
CA TYR A 330 33.45 -17.55 -5.73
C TYR A 330 33.66 -16.40 -4.74
N PHE A 331 32.82 -16.36 -3.72
CA PHE A 331 32.82 -15.38 -2.65
C PHE A 331 33.15 -16.07 -1.34
N ILE A 332 34.19 -15.59 -0.69
CA ILE A 332 34.58 -15.97 0.66
C ILE A 332 34.44 -14.73 1.53
N SER A 333 33.53 -14.78 2.50
CA SER A 333 33.27 -13.67 3.40
C SER A 333 33.61 -14.05 4.84
N ASN A 334 34.05 -13.06 5.63
CA ASN A 334 34.31 -13.22 7.07
C ASN A 334 35.30 -14.35 7.43
N MET A 335 36.26 -14.66 6.56
CA MET A 335 37.27 -15.66 6.87
C MET A 335 38.25 -15.10 7.91
N HIS A 336 38.39 -15.79 9.05
CA HIS A 336 39.38 -15.42 10.06
C HIS A 336 40.80 -15.60 9.54
N LEU A 337 41.62 -14.58 9.76
CA LEU A 337 43.00 -14.50 9.29
C LEU A 337 43.90 -14.02 10.42
N ASN A 338 44.81 -14.87 10.87
CA ASN A 338 45.86 -14.46 11.81
C ASN A 338 47.03 -13.85 11.03
N ILE A 339 47.41 -12.63 11.41
CA ILE A 339 48.49 -11.89 10.78
C ILE A 339 49.61 -11.68 11.78
N GLU A 340 50.79 -12.21 11.48
CA GLU A 340 52.00 -12.02 12.27
C GLU A 340 52.93 -11.04 11.57
N THR A 341 53.25 -9.91 12.22
CA THR A 341 54.18 -8.90 11.67
C THR A 341 55.45 -8.83 12.48
N ASN A 342 56.60 -8.97 11.79
CA ASN A 342 57.93 -8.84 12.38
C ASN A 342 58.57 -7.54 11.90
N TYR A 343 59.02 -6.69 12.82
CA TYR A 343 59.62 -5.38 12.54
C TYR A 343 61.15 -5.41 12.60
N THR A 344 61.79 -4.41 11.97
CA THR A 344 63.25 -4.35 11.80
C THR A 344 64.01 -3.88 13.08
N THR A 345 63.34 -3.34 14.12
CA THR A 345 63.99 -2.74 15.31
C THR A 345 63.89 -3.55 16.63
N GLY A 346 64.99 -3.58 17.38
CA GLY A 346 65.31 -4.58 18.41
C GLY A 346 64.82 -4.39 19.86
N LYS A 347 63.63 -3.81 20.15
CA LYS A 347 63.11 -3.78 21.54
C LYS A 347 61.68 -4.28 21.81
N THR A 348 60.83 -4.53 20.81
CA THR A 348 59.65 -5.42 20.91
C THR A 348 59.21 -5.77 19.49
N LYS A 349 59.46 -7.00 19.02
CA LYS A 349 58.80 -8.29 19.33
C LYS A 349 57.47 -8.39 18.58
N LYS A 350 57.51 -9.04 17.41
CA LYS A 350 56.42 -9.79 16.78
C LYS A 350 55.02 -9.41 17.25
N THR A 351 54.25 -8.73 16.41
CA THR A 351 52.82 -8.51 16.66
C THR A 351 52.01 -9.63 16.01
N VAL A 352 50.95 -10.05 16.69
CA VAL A 352 49.95 -10.97 16.16
C VAL A 352 48.60 -10.26 16.26
N SER A 353 47.88 -10.19 15.14
CA SER A 353 46.54 -9.61 15.10
C SER A 353 45.57 -10.56 14.40
N GLY A 354 44.35 -10.66 14.96
CA GLY A 354 43.20 -11.20 14.24
C GLY A 354 42.69 -10.21 13.21
N SER A 355 42.18 -10.73 12.11
CA SER A 355 41.55 -9.96 11.03
C SER A 355 40.50 -10.81 10.34
N ARG A 356 39.59 -10.16 9.64
CA ARG A 356 38.65 -10.79 8.71
C ARG A 356 39.07 -10.50 7.28
N ALA A 357 39.12 -11.55 6.47
CA ALA A 357 39.40 -11.47 5.06
C ALA A 357 38.13 -11.73 4.24
N GLU A 358 37.95 -10.91 3.22
CA GLU A 358 36.98 -11.10 2.14
C GLU A 358 37.76 -11.33 0.85
N ILE A 359 37.38 -12.37 0.10
CA ILE A 359 38.09 -12.81 -1.10
C ILE A 359 37.07 -13.12 -2.18
N GLU A 360 37.35 -12.63 -3.39
CA GLU A 360 36.66 -13.06 -4.60
C GLU A 360 37.61 -13.83 -5.50
N LEU A 361 37.16 -14.98 -5.99
CA LEU A 361 37.82 -15.73 -7.05
C LEU A 361 36.99 -15.63 -8.33
N ASN A 362 37.65 -15.44 -9.47
CA ASN A 362 36.97 -15.47 -10.77
C ASN A 362 36.58 -16.90 -11.19
N GLU A 363 35.99 -17.04 -12.37
CA GLU A 363 35.57 -18.31 -12.97
C GLU A 363 36.71 -19.33 -13.12
N ASN A 364 37.95 -18.85 -13.19
CA ASN A 364 39.17 -19.64 -13.26
C ASN A 364 39.81 -19.90 -11.87
N LYS A 365 39.07 -19.60 -10.79
CA LYS A 365 39.51 -19.69 -9.37
C LYS A 365 40.77 -18.86 -9.05
N LEU A 366 40.99 -17.77 -9.78
CA LEU A 366 42.06 -16.82 -9.52
C LEU A 366 41.56 -15.67 -8.65
N VAL A 367 42.35 -15.25 -7.66
CA VAL A 367 42.00 -14.14 -6.75
C VAL A 367 41.89 -12.85 -7.54
N ARG A 368 40.70 -12.26 -7.55
CA ARG A 368 40.40 -10.95 -8.18
C ARG A 368 40.08 -9.86 -7.17
N ALA A 369 39.75 -10.22 -5.92
CA ALA A 369 39.64 -9.26 -4.84
C ALA A 369 40.17 -9.84 -3.53
N LEU A 370 40.84 -9.00 -2.73
CA LEU A 370 41.21 -9.28 -1.35
C LEU A 370 41.00 -8.03 -0.52
N ILE A 371 40.20 -8.11 0.53
CA ILE A 371 40.06 -7.08 1.57
C ILE A 371 40.41 -7.72 2.90
N ILE A 372 41.25 -7.05 3.70
CA ILE A 372 41.60 -7.49 5.05
C ILE A 372 41.22 -6.37 6.02
N ASN A 373 40.22 -6.65 6.85
CA ASN A 373 39.74 -5.76 7.91
C ASN A 373 40.29 -6.23 9.25
N LYS A 374 40.87 -5.32 10.03
CA LYS A 374 41.29 -5.65 11.40
C LYS A 374 40.05 -5.88 12.27
N ASP A 375 40.12 -6.88 13.13
CA ASP A 375 39.09 -7.14 14.15
C ASP A 375 38.97 -6.01 15.17
#